data_AF-A0A381UIX7-F1
#
_entry.id   AF-A0A381UIX7-F1
#
_cell.length_a   1.000
_cell.length_b   1.000
_cell.length_c   1.000
_cell.angle_alpha   90.00
_cell.angle_beta   90.00
_cell.angle_gamma   90.00
#
_symmetry.space_group_name_H-M   'P 1'
#
loop_
_entity.id
_entity.type
_entity.pdbx_description
1 polymer ?
#
loop_
_entity_poly.entity_id
_entity_poly.type
_entity_poly.pdbx_seq_one_letter_code
_entity_poly.pdbx_strand_id
1 'polypeptide(L)'
;NKLPDEAKLQFSYLVQPKRNRFSKKVMINKYDITDAFGIINRNNTYKFMGLSDTALNKFKYHPNVEWIVKDTLPEGYRDSTVFPQNENYKWNNDFFGPIYIPKKDKKIEINISNIPLYKRLIDVYENNDLVIKGNKIYINNIEVSEYTFKQDYYWLMGDNRGNSQDSRSWGFVPFDHVVGKPVFKWFSWDSNAKGLKKIRWNRLFTSISGDGGPINLIMGAITILIIFWLLSIDYNNYQKWWRKTKK
;
A
#
# COMPACT_ATOMS: atom_id res chain seq x y z
N ASN A 1 9.12 7.62 -11.16
CA ASN A 1 8.43 6.32 -10.99
C ASN A 1 7.16 6.29 -11.80
N LYS A 2 7.01 5.33 -12.72
CA LYS A 2 5.75 5.04 -13.40
C LYS A 2 4.96 4.07 -12.51
N LEU A 3 3.75 4.46 -12.12
CA LEU A 3 2.88 3.58 -11.32
C LEU A 3 2.20 2.54 -12.23
N PRO A 4 1.84 1.38 -11.70
CA PRO A 4 1.05 0.41 -12.44
C PRO A 4 -0.36 0.95 -12.72
N ASP A 5 -1.00 0.49 -13.79
CA ASP A 5 -2.33 0.96 -14.22
C ASP A 5 -3.42 0.68 -13.17
N GLU A 6 -3.22 -0.32 -12.31
CA GLU A 6 -4.15 -0.68 -11.25
C GLU A 6 -4.02 0.20 -9.99
N ALA A 7 -2.99 1.05 -9.90
CA ALA A 7 -2.78 1.91 -8.73
C ALA A 7 -3.97 2.86 -8.55
N LYS A 8 -4.57 2.83 -7.37
CA LYS A 8 -5.71 3.70 -7.02
C LYS A 8 -5.33 4.60 -5.87
N LEU A 9 -4.53 5.61 -6.19
CA LEU A 9 -4.03 6.54 -5.19
C LEU A 9 -5.18 7.26 -4.49
N GLN A 10 -5.03 7.44 -3.19
CA GLN A 10 -5.92 8.23 -2.36
C GLN A 10 -5.08 9.18 -1.52
N PHE A 11 -5.57 10.40 -1.33
CA PHE A 11 -4.91 11.43 -0.53
C PHE A 11 -5.89 12.03 0.47
N SER A 12 -5.33 12.68 1.50
CA SER A 12 -6.15 13.44 2.45
C SER A 12 -6.56 14.79 1.87
N TYR A 13 -7.75 15.25 2.22
CA TYR A 13 -8.30 16.54 1.78
C TYR A 13 -9.00 17.24 2.93
N LEU A 14 -8.89 18.57 2.94
CA LEU A 14 -9.70 19.46 3.76
C LEU A 14 -10.90 19.93 2.95
N VAL A 15 -12.07 19.91 3.57
CA VAL A 15 -13.34 20.23 2.90
C VAL A 15 -14.17 21.11 3.81
N GLN A 16 -14.55 22.28 3.31
CA GLN A 16 -15.45 23.18 4.01
C GLN A 16 -16.89 22.99 3.54
N PRO A 17 -17.82 22.72 4.47
CA PRO A 17 -19.23 22.71 4.14
C PRO A 17 -19.80 24.13 4.10
N LYS A 18 -20.79 24.36 3.25
CA LYS A 18 -21.56 25.62 3.22
C LYS A 18 -22.41 25.81 4.47
N ARG A 19 -23.12 24.76 4.89
CA ARG A 19 -24.06 24.83 6.03
C ARG A 19 -24.15 23.52 6.80
N ASN A 20 -24.39 22.41 6.10
CA ASN A 20 -24.78 21.15 6.71
C ASN A 20 -23.57 20.26 7.03
N ARG A 21 -23.76 19.27 7.91
CA ARG A 21 -22.78 18.21 8.12
C ARG A 21 -22.81 17.20 6.97
N PHE A 22 -21.66 16.60 6.65
CA PHE A 22 -21.61 15.48 5.70
C PHE A 22 -22.13 14.20 6.34
N SER A 23 -23.03 13.51 5.64
CA SER A 23 -23.56 12.21 6.07
C SER A 23 -22.65 11.08 5.62
N LYS A 24 -22.15 10.26 6.55
CA LYS A 24 -21.29 9.10 6.24
C LYS A 24 -21.95 8.15 5.23
N LYS A 25 -23.25 7.91 5.37
CA LYS A 25 -24.02 7.07 4.44
C LYS A 25 -24.02 7.64 3.01
N VAL A 26 -24.13 8.96 2.87
CA VAL A 26 -24.08 9.64 1.57
C VAL A 26 -22.67 9.57 0.98
N MET A 27 -21.64 9.81 1.79
CA MET A 27 -20.24 9.73 1.37
C MET A 27 -19.88 8.34 0.80
N ILE A 28 -20.27 7.27 1.50
CA ILE A 28 -20.05 5.90 1.05
C ILE A 28 -20.86 5.60 -0.22
N ASN A 29 -22.17 5.79 -0.19
CA ASN A 29 -23.04 5.27 -1.25
C ASN A 29 -23.01 6.08 -2.55
N LYS A 30 -22.69 7.38 -2.49
CA LYS A 30 -22.72 8.27 -3.67
C LYS A 30 -21.33 8.60 -4.20
N TYR A 31 -20.33 8.63 -3.33
CA TYR A 31 -18.99 9.12 -3.67
C TYR A 31 -17.89 8.07 -3.54
N ASP A 32 -18.20 6.87 -3.03
CA ASP A 32 -17.20 5.81 -2.77
C ASP A 32 -16.13 6.25 -1.77
N ILE A 33 -16.51 7.12 -0.82
CA ILE A 33 -15.64 7.60 0.25
C ILE A 33 -15.88 6.69 1.46
N THR A 34 -15.01 5.70 1.63
CA THR A 34 -15.12 4.69 2.70
C THR A 34 -14.29 5.01 3.93
N ASP A 35 -13.27 5.84 3.76
CA ASP A 35 -12.35 6.23 4.82
C ASP A 35 -12.98 7.14 5.87
N ALA A 36 -12.32 7.22 7.03
CA ALA A 36 -12.74 8.12 8.09
C ALA A 36 -12.68 9.58 7.64
N PHE A 37 -13.65 10.37 8.09
CA PHE A 37 -13.65 11.81 7.95
C PHE A 37 -14.29 12.45 9.18
N GLY A 38 -13.85 13.65 9.54
CA GLY A 38 -14.31 14.32 10.76
C GLY A 38 -13.99 15.80 10.78
N ILE A 39 -14.68 16.53 11.64
CA ILE A 39 -14.45 17.97 11.86
C ILE A 39 -13.13 18.15 12.63
N ILE A 40 -12.25 19.02 12.15
CA ILE A 40 -10.93 19.26 12.74
C ILE A 40 -10.77 20.62 13.42
N ASN A 41 -11.75 21.52 13.28
CA ASN A 41 -11.68 22.86 13.84
C ASN A 41 -13.06 23.42 14.21
N ARG A 42 -13.08 24.59 14.86
CA ARG A 42 -14.32 25.28 15.27
C ARG A 42 -15.15 25.80 14.09
N ASN A 43 -14.54 25.97 12.92
CA ASN A 43 -15.21 26.43 11.70
C ASN A 43 -15.91 25.29 10.93
N ASN A 44 -15.97 24.09 11.52
CA ASN A 44 -16.55 22.89 10.92
C ASN A 44 -15.86 22.44 9.62
N THR A 45 -14.57 22.74 9.44
CA THR A 45 -13.79 22.15 8.35
C THR A 45 -13.61 20.66 8.60
N TYR A 46 -13.88 19.86 7.58
CA TYR A 46 -13.71 18.42 7.63
C TYR A 46 -12.36 18.00 7.06
N LYS A 47 -11.68 17.05 7.72
CA LYS A 47 -10.59 16.28 7.13
C LYS A 47 -11.13 14.93 6.66
N PHE A 48 -10.89 14.61 5.40
CA PHE A 48 -11.12 13.31 4.79
C PHE A 48 -9.78 12.59 4.66
N MET A 49 -9.64 11.40 5.23
CA MET A 49 -8.35 10.70 5.31
C MET A 49 -7.87 10.17 3.95
N GLY A 50 -8.79 9.70 3.10
CA GLY A 50 -8.49 9.16 1.78
C GLY A 50 -9.60 9.45 0.78
N LEU A 51 -9.29 10.23 -0.25
CA LEU A 51 -10.11 10.42 -1.45
C LEU A 51 -9.31 9.99 -2.67
N SER A 52 -9.89 9.09 -3.47
CA SER A 52 -9.41 8.80 -4.82
C SER A 52 -9.74 9.92 -5.79
N ASP A 53 -9.06 9.99 -6.92
CA ASP A 53 -9.36 10.98 -7.97
C ASP A 53 -10.80 10.86 -8.48
N THR A 54 -11.34 9.64 -8.56
CA THR A 54 -12.73 9.39 -8.96
C THR A 54 -13.74 9.89 -7.93
N ALA A 55 -13.46 9.69 -6.64
CA ALA A 55 -14.29 10.20 -5.55
C ALA A 55 -14.23 11.73 -5.50
N LEU A 56 -13.03 12.31 -5.57
CA LEU A 56 -12.80 13.76 -5.56
C LEU A 56 -13.55 14.46 -6.71
N ASN A 57 -13.44 13.92 -7.93
CA ASN A 57 -14.07 14.51 -9.11
C ASN A 57 -15.60 14.55 -9.03
N LYS A 58 -16.22 13.63 -8.28
CA LYS A 58 -17.65 13.66 -7.98
C LYS A 58 -17.96 14.57 -6.79
N PHE A 59 -17.15 14.46 -5.72
CA PHE A 59 -17.43 15.10 -4.45
C PHE A 59 -17.28 16.62 -4.49
N LYS A 60 -16.36 17.14 -5.31
CA LYS A 60 -16.17 18.59 -5.50
C LYS A 60 -17.43 19.34 -5.94
N TYR A 61 -18.38 18.67 -6.61
CA TYR A 61 -19.67 19.24 -7.04
C TYR A 61 -20.82 18.96 -6.08
N HIS A 62 -20.57 18.40 -4.90
CA HIS A 62 -21.61 18.20 -3.89
C HIS A 62 -22.21 19.57 -3.48
N PRO A 63 -23.54 19.72 -3.38
CA PRO A 63 -24.19 21.03 -3.17
C PRO A 63 -23.75 21.75 -1.89
N ASN A 64 -23.41 20.97 -0.85
CA ASN A 64 -22.90 21.43 0.43
C ASN A 64 -21.38 21.67 0.48
N VAL A 65 -20.60 21.41 -0.57
CA VAL A 65 -19.16 21.73 -0.59
C VAL A 65 -18.98 23.19 -0.97
N GLU A 66 -18.31 23.96 -0.11
CA GLU A 66 -17.89 25.34 -0.38
C GLU A 66 -16.54 25.34 -1.08
N TRP A 67 -15.54 24.68 -0.47
CA TRP A 67 -14.24 24.44 -1.06
C TRP A 67 -13.68 23.09 -0.63
N ILE A 68 -12.73 22.60 -1.42
CA ILE A 68 -11.96 21.38 -1.19
C ILE A 68 -10.52 21.62 -1.59
N VAL A 69 -9.58 21.29 -0.71
CA VAL A 69 -8.14 21.43 -0.94
C VAL A 69 -7.41 20.20 -0.43
N LYS A 70 -6.33 19.81 -1.10
CA LYS A 70 -5.50 18.69 -0.66
C LYS A 70 -4.85 19.05 0.68
N ASP A 71 -4.89 18.13 1.63
CA ASP A 71 -4.25 18.30 2.94
C ASP A 71 -2.78 17.89 2.81
N THR A 72 -1.92 18.87 2.52
CA THR A 72 -0.47 18.65 2.32
C THR A 72 0.35 19.58 3.19
N LEU A 73 1.48 19.08 3.70
CA LEU A 73 2.48 19.90 4.36
C LEU A 73 3.33 20.68 3.34
N PRO A 74 3.84 21.88 3.66
CA PRO A 74 4.74 22.61 2.76
C PRO A 74 6.04 21.85 2.50
N GLU A 75 6.63 22.05 1.33
CA GLU A 75 7.98 21.55 1.02
C GLU A 75 9.01 22.12 2.00
N GLY A 76 9.91 21.27 2.50
CA GLY A 76 10.92 21.65 3.50
C GLY A 76 10.39 21.78 4.93
N TYR A 77 9.09 21.57 5.17
CA TYR A 77 8.56 21.41 6.52
C TYR A 77 8.88 20.01 7.04
N ARG A 78 9.65 19.90 8.13
CA ARG A 78 10.05 18.61 8.71
C ARG A 78 8.89 17.96 9.47
N ASP A 79 8.62 16.71 9.13
CA ASP A 79 7.80 15.81 9.94
C ASP A 79 8.71 14.87 10.73
N SER A 80 8.69 14.97 12.06
CA SER A 80 9.53 14.14 12.93
C SER A 80 9.16 12.65 12.92
N THR A 81 7.99 12.30 12.39
CA THR A 81 7.54 10.91 12.28
C THR A 81 8.00 10.25 10.99
N VAL A 82 8.51 11.04 10.03
CA VAL A 82 8.95 10.56 8.72
C VAL A 82 10.40 10.09 8.79
N PHE A 83 10.66 8.96 8.14
CA PHE A 83 11.97 8.34 8.02
C PHE A 83 12.97 9.33 7.40
N PRO A 84 14.23 9.42 7.90
CA PRO A 84 14.87 8.60 8.94
C PRO A 84 14.70 9.13 10.37
N GLN A 85 13.69 9.97 10.65
CA GLN A 85 13.47 10.65 11.94
C GLN A 85 14.67 11.49 12.40
N ASN A 86 15.55 11.86 11.48
CA ASN A 86 16.74 12.65 11.77
C ASN A 86 16.51 14.13 11.39
N GLU A 87 17.08 15.05 12.17
CA GLU A 87 16.86 16.50 12.02
C GLU A 87 17.50 17.09 10.76
N ASN A 88 18.52 16.42 10.21
CA ASN A 88 19.17 16.83 8.97
C ASN A 88 18.26 16.67 7.74
N TYR A 89 17.15 15.93 7.89
CA TYR A 89 16.19 15.68 6.83
C TYR A 89 14.91 16.49 7.07
N LYS A 90 14.69 17.49 6.22
CA LYS A 90 13.47 18.31 6.22
C LYS A 90 12.36 17.70 5.36
N TRP A 91 12.20 16.38 5.44
CA TRP A 91 11.20 15.64 4.68
C TRP A 91 9.88 15.57 5.43
N ASN A 92 8.81 15.38 4.65
CA ASN A 92 7.49 15.03 5.13
C ASN A 92 6.82 14.01 4.20
N ASN A 93 5.61 13.59 4.53
CA ASN A 93 4.89 12.55 3.78
C ASN A 93 4.50 12.95 2.35
N ASP A 94 4.44 14.25 2.06
CA ASP A 94 4.11 14.81 0.74
C ASP A 94 5.37 15.12 -0.07
N PHE A 95 6.43 15.57 0.60
CA PHE A 95 7.72 15.98 0.02
C PHE A 95 8.84 15.17 0.68
N PHE A 96 9.18 14.05 0.04
CA PHE A 96 10.14 13.07 0.55
C PHE A 96 11.27 12.83 -0.47
N GLY A 97 12.49 12.70 0.02
CA GLY A 97 13.64 12.30 -0.79
C GLY A 97 14.39 13.48 -1.42
N PRO A 98 15.28 13.21 -2.39
CA PRO A 98 15.54 11.92 -3.02
C PRO A 98 16.21 10.90 -2.08
N ILE A 99 16.05 9.61 -2.38
CA ILE A 99 16.69 8.52 -1.65
C ILE A 99 17.16 7.43 -2.62
N TYR A 100 18.34 6.87 -2.39
CA TYR A 100 18.81 5.69 -3.10
C TYR A 100 18.28 4.43 -2.40
N ILE A 101 17.62 3.55 -3.16
CA ILE A 101 17.14 2.25 -2.69
C ILE A 101 18.28 1.23 -2.86
N PRO A 102 18.80 0.66 -1.75
CA PRO A 102 19.90 -0.29 -1.83
C PRO A 102 19.58 -1.55 -2.62
N LYS A 103 20.59 -2.04 -3.34
CA LYS A 103 20.55 -3.27 -4.11
C LYS A 103 21.72 -4.16 -3.69
N LYS A 104 21.52 -5.47 -3.70
CA LYS A 104 22.58 -6.44 -3.43
C LYS A 104 23.81 -6.20 -4.31
N ASP A 105 24.98 -6.32 -3.68
CA ASP A 105 26.32 -6.15 -4.27
C ASP A 105 26.58 -4.74 -4.83
N LYS A 106 25.71 -3.76 -4.56
CA LYS A 106 25.97 -2.36 -4.88
C LYS A 106 26.62 -1.66 -3.72
N LYS A 107 27.62 -0.87 -4.09
CA LYS A 107 28.41 -0.06 -3.17
C LYS A 107 27.90 1.38 -3.17
N ILE A 108 27.85 1.98 -1.99
CA ILE A 108 27.61 3.41 -1.81
C ILE A 108 28.70 4.00 -0.93
N GLU A 109 28.95 5.30 -1.10
CA GLU A 109 29.69 6.06 -0.10
C GLU A 109 28.82 6.27 1.14
N ILE A 110 29.41 6.13 2.33
CA ILE A 110 28.75 6.36 3.61
C ILE A 110 29.46 7.45 4.40
N ASN A 111 28.68 8.34 4.99
CA ASN A 111 29.15 9.46 5.78
C ASN A 111 28.09 9.88 6.81
N ILE A 112 28.41 10.85 7.67
CA ILE A 112 27.51 11.28 8.75
C ILE A 112 26.17 11.83 8.23
N SER A 113 26.14 12.39 7.01
CA SER A 113 24.90 12.94 6.46
C SER A 113 23.93 11.83 6.04
N ASN A 114 24.42 10.77 5.38
CA ASN A 114 23.57 9.69 4.83
C ASN A 114 23.43 8.45 5.72
N ILE A 115 24.29 8.27 6.72
CA ILE A 115 24.23 7.10 7.60
C ILE A 115 22.89 6.94 8.34
N PRO A 116 22.11 8.00 8.68
CA PRO A 116 20.79 7.80 9.27
C PRO A 116 19.82 7.01 8.35
N LEU A 117 20.00 7.08 7.03
CA LEU A 117 19.19 6.32 6.06
C LEU A 117 19.55 4.84 6.03
N TYR A 118 20.82 4.49 6.26
CA TYR A 118 21.33 3.14 6.03
C TYR A 118 21.71 2.41 7.31
N LYS A 119 21.77 3.09 8.46
CA LYS A 119 22.18 2.52 9.74
C LYS A 119 21.45 1.21 10.04
N ARG A 120 20.12 1.21 9.99
CA ARG A 120 19.32 0.01 10.32
C ARG A 120 19.61 -1.17 9.39
N LEU A 121 19.91 -0.89 8.13
CA LEU A 121 20.19 -1.90 7.12
C LEU A 121 21.52 -2.59 7.44
N ILE A 122 22.54 -1.78 7.72
CA ILE A 122 23.89 -2.24 8.02
C ILE A 122 23.93 -2.96 9.38
N ASP A 123 23.36 -2.34 10.41
CA ASP A 123 23.45 -2.77 11.81
C ASP A 123 22.53 -3.97 12.08
N VAL A 124 21.24 -3.82 11.79
CA VAL A 124 20.21 -4.79 12.17
C VAL A 124 19.97 -5.83 11.07
N TYR A 125 19.74 -5.41 9.82
CA TYR A 125 19.33 -6.34 8.77
C TYR A 125 20.50 -7.16 8.21
N GLU A 126 21.72 -6.61 8.23
CA GLU A 126 22.93 -7.29 7.73
C GLU A 126 23.88 -7.74 8.82
N ASN A 127 23.44 -7.65 10.08
CA ASN A 127 24.12 -8.11 11.30
C ASN A 127 25.58 -7.65 11.38
N ASN A 128 25.81 -6.34 11.34
CA ASN A 128 27.15 -5.77 11.55
C ASN A 128 27.17 -4.85 12.78
N ASP A 129 28.30 -4.73 13.45
CA ASP A 129 28.47 -3.75 14.53
C ASP A 129 28.80 -2.37 13.94
N LEU A 130 27.82 -1.48 13.90
CA LEU A 130 27.99 -0.11 13.38
C LEU A 130 28.17 0.89 14.52
N VAL A 131 29.34 1.54 14.53
CA VAL A 131 29.70 2.55 15.54
C VAL A 131 30.09 3.87 14.86
N ILE A 132 29.52 4.98 15.33
CA ILE A 132 29.85 6.33 14.86
C ILE A 132 30.64 7.04 15.94
N LYS A 133 31.87 7.48 15.64
CA LYS A 133 32.74 8.24 16.56
C LYS A 133 33.17 9.55 15.89
N GLY A 134 32.55 10.66 16.30
CA GLY A 134 32.74 11.95 15.64
C GLY A 134 32.33 11.87 14.16
N ASN A 135 33.28 12.14 13.26
CA ASN A 135 33.04 12.09 11.81
C ASN A 135 33.41 10.76 11.15
N LYS A 136 33.78 9.76 11.95
CA LYS A 136 34.24 8.45 11.46
C LYS A 136 33.19 7.37 11.71
N ILE A 137 33.01 6.50 10.73
CA ILE A 137 32.10 5.36 10.79
C ILE A 137 32.94 4.08 10.84
N TYR A 138 32.61 3.22 11.78
CA TYR A 138 33.23 1.91 11.96
C TYR A 138 32.18 0.84 11.74
N ILE A 139 32.52 -0.18 10.96
CA ILE A 139 31.72 -1.40 10.79
C ILE A 139 32.60 -2.56 11.18
N ASN A 140 32.19 -3.35 12.18
CA ASN A 140 32.96 -4.47 12.73
C ASN A 140 34.39 -4.03 13.11
N ASN A 141 34.52 -2.89 13.80
CA ASN A 141 35.77 -2.25 14.22
C ASN A 141 36.70 -1.73 13.11
N ILE A 142 36.27 -1.76 11.84
CA ILE A 142 37.05 -1.23 10.71
C ILE A 142 36.48 0.12 10.29
N GLU A 143 37.32 1.14 10.18
CA GLU A 143 36.94 2.46 9.65
C GLU A 143 36.59 2.33 8.17
N VAL A 144 35.42 2.81 7.78
CA VAL A 144 34.89 2.68 6.41
C VAL A 144 34.30 3.99 5.91
N SER A 145 34.48 4.26 4.62
CA SER A 145 33.83 5.35 3.87
C SER A 145 32.89 4.85 2.79
N GLU A 146 32.79 3.53 2.63
CA GLU A 146 31.97 2.86 1.64
C GLU A 146 31.31 1.61 2.24
N TYR A 147 30.15 1.24 1.73
CA TYR A 147 29.45 0.02 2.13
C TYR A 147 28.86 -0.71 0.93
N THR A 148 29.01 -2.03 0.90
CA THR A 148 28.40 -2.91 -0.10
C THR A 148 27.26 -3.69 0.55
N PHE A 149 26.03 -3.50 0.06
CA PHE A 149 24.86 -4.17 0.61
C PHE A 149 24.82 -5.65 0.27
N LYS A 150 24.52 -6.50 1.26
CA LYS A 150 24.48 -7.97 1.12
C LYS A 150 23.15 -8.50 0.57
N GLN A 151 22.12 -7.66 0.51
CA GLN A 151 20.80 -8.03 -0.01
C GLN A 151 20.07 -6.88 -0.70
N ASP A 152 18.98 -7.21 -1.40
CA ASP A 152 18.08 -6.24 -2.01
C ASP A 152 17.17 -5.63 -0.96
N TYR A 153 16.82 -4.35 -1.17
CA TYR A 153 15.90 -3.62 -0.31
C TYR A 153 14.77 -3.00 -1.12
N TYR A 154 13.64 -2.82 -0.46
CA TYR A 154 12.42 -2.31 -1.07
C TYR A 154 11.92 -1.08 -0.33
N TRP A 155 11.34 -0.16 -1.11
CA TRP A 155 10.59 0.97 -0.60
C TRP A 155 9.11 0.75 -0.90
N LEU A 156 8.33 0.44 0.14
CA LEU A 156 6.91 0.13 0.03
C LEU A 156 6.09 1.36 0.34
N MET A 157 5.12 1.68 -0.53
CA MET A 157 4.20 2.79 -0.32
C MET A 157 2.77 2.32 -0.49
N GLY A 158 1.89 2.72 0.42
CA GLY A 158 0.46 2.42 0.30
C GLY A 158 -0.21 3.30 -0.75
N ASP A 159 -1.21 2.76 -1.45
CA ASP A 159 -2.04 3.56 -2.36
C ASP A 159 -2.84 4.63 -1.61
N ASN A 160 -3.25 4.34 -0.37
CA ASN A 160 -3.89 5.32 0.51
C ASN A 160 -2.84 6.20 1.21
N ARG A 161 -2.28 7.14 0.46
CA ARG A 161 -1.05 7.88 0.81
C ARG A 161 -1.16 8.68 2.09
N GLY A 162 -2.33 9.24 2.39
CA GLY A 162 -2.59 10.03 3.60
C GLY A 162 -2.93 9.18 4.83
N ASN A 163 -3.15 7.88 4.65
CA ASN A 163 -3.60 6.97 5.70
C ASN A 163 -2.83 5.63 5.66
N SER A 164 -1.53 5.69 5.32
CA SER A 164 -0.64 4.52 5.27
C SER A 164 0.59 4.77 6.13
N GLN A 165 0.89 3.83 7.02
CA GLN A 165 2.17 3.74 7.71
C GLN A 165 3.08 2.82 6.89
N ASP A 166 3.83 3.43 5.98
CA ASP A 166 4.63 2.73 4.98
C ASP A 166 6.12 3.10 5.09
N SER A 167 6.94 2.80 4.08
CA SER A 167 8.39 3.05 4.14
C SER A 167 8.73 4.51 4.42
N ARG A 168 7.84 5.47 4.13
CA ARG A 168 8.00 6.87 4.55
C ARG A 168 8.05 7.03 6.07
N SER A 169 7.48 6.12 6.84
CA SER A 169 7.51 6.12 8.30
C SER A 169 8.59 5.20 8.87
N TRP A 170 8.79 4.00 8.33
CA TRP A 170 9.68 2.99 8.95
C TRP A 170 10.90 2.58 8.10
N GLY A 171 11.09 3.15 6.92
CA GLY A 171 12.27 2.94 6.08
C GLY A 171 12.17 1.73 5.15
N PHE A 172 13.32 1.12 4.86
CA PHE A 172 13.43 0.05 3.87
C PHE A 172 12.99 -1.32 4.41
N VAL A 173 12.49 -2.19 3.51
CA VAL A 173 12.27 -3.62 3.78
C VAL A 173 13.38 -4.44 3.14
N PRO A 174 14.14 -5.25 3.89
CA PRO A 174 15.07 -6.22 3.31
C PRO A 174 14.33 -7.36 2.59
N PHE A 175 14.94 -7.93 1.54
CA PHE A 175 14.31 -8.98 0.75
C PHE A 175 13.92 -10.23 1.56
N ASP A 176 14.70 -10.59 2.58
CA ASP A 176 14.41 -11.71 3.48
C ASP A 176 13.11 -11.54 4.30
N HIS A 177 12.53 -10.34 4.35
CA HIS A 177 11.21 -10.08 4.94
C HIS A 177 10.06 -10.13 3.91
N VAL A 178 10.37 -10.37 2.63
CA VAL A 178 9.38 -10.44 1.55
C VAL A 178 8.87 -11.87 1.39
N VAL A 179 7.61 -12.09 1.76
CA VAL A 179 6.96 -13.41 1.64
C VAL A 179 6.55 -13.72 0.19
N GLY A 180 6.13 -12.73 -0.59
CA GLY A 180 5.71 -12.93 -1.97
C GLY A 180 4.91 -11.78 -2.56
N LYS A 181 4.40 -11.99 -3.77
CA LYS A 181 3.59 -11.01 -4.52
C LYS A 181 2.12 -11.47 -4.57
N PRO A 182 1.15 -10.62 -4.17
CA PRO A 182 -0.26 -10.96 -4.28
C PRO A 182 -0.68 -10.99 -5.76
N VAL A 183 -1.35 -12.08 -6.18
CA VAL A 183 -1.67 -12.33 -7.60
C VAL A 183 -3.15 -12.22 -7.95
N PHE A 184 -4.07 -12.52 -7.02
CA PHE A 184 -5.51 -12.41 -7.26
C PHE A 184 -6.32 -12.15 -5.99
N LYS A 185 -7.48 -11.51 -6.14
CA LYS A 185 -8.50 -11.34 -5.10
C LYS A 185 -9.48 -12.50 -5.18
N TRP A 186 -9.39 -13.47 -4.27
CA TRP A 186 -10.34 -14.58 -4.24
C TRP A 186 -11.70 -14.16 -3.66
N PHE A 187 -11.70 -13.25 -2.69
CA PHE A 187 -12.93 -12.79 -2.03
C PHE A 187 -12.95 -11.27 -1.75
N SER A 188 -14.14 -10.69 -1.67
CA SER A 188 -14.32 -9.29 -1.29
C SER A 188 -15.70 -9.02 -0.69
N TRP A 189 -15.70 -8.37 0.48
CA TRP A 189 -16.88 -8.13 1.29
C TRP A 189 -17.04 -6.64 1.61
N ASP A 190 -18.29 -6.15 1.50
CA ASP A 190 -18.70 -4.81 1.89
C ASP A 190 -19.51 -4.85 3.18
N SER A 191 -18.92 -4.33 4.26
CA SER A 191 -19.56 -4.25 5.57
C SER A 191 -20.73 -3.25 5.61
N ASN A 192 -20.83 -2.32 4.66
CA ASN A 192 -21.86 -1.28 4.61
C ASN A 192 -23.10 -1.69 3.81
N ALA A 193 -23.00 -2.73 2.98
CA ALA A 193 -24.12 -3.22 2.17
C ALA A 193 -25.03 -4.17 2.97
N LYS A 194 -26.14 -4.61 2.35
CA LYS A 194 -27.13 -5.52 2.96
C LYS A 194 -27.33 -6.79 2.14
N GLY A 195 -27.53 -7.92 2.82
CA GLY A 195 -27.77 -9.23 2.19
C GLY A 195 -26.67 -9.64 1.22
N LEU A 196 -27.04 -10.19 0.07
CA LEU A 196 -26.11 -10.62 -0.98
C LEU A 196 -25.34 -9.47 -1.64
N LYS A 197 -25.79 -8.20 -1.48
CA LYS A 197 -25.06 -7.02 -1.96
C LYS A 197 -23.79 -6.75 -1.16
N LYS A 198 -23.56 -7.46 -0.05
CA LYS A 198 -22.29 -7.43 0.68
C LYS A 198 -21.16 -8.08 -0.10
N ILE A 199 -21.45 -9.00 -1.02
CA ILE A 199 -20.41 -9.59 -1.86
C ILE A 199 -20.09 -8.61 -3.00
N ARG A 200 -18.83 -8.21 -3.12
CA ARG A 200 -18.37 -7.34 -4.23
C ARG A 200 -17.99 -8.19 -5.43
N TRP A 201 -19.00 -8.66 -6.17
CA TRP A 201 -18.87 -9.56 -7.31
C TRP A 201 -17.85 -9.10 -8.36
N ASN A 202 -17.77 -7.79 -8.61
CA ASN A 202 -16.80 -7.18 -9.53
C ASN A 202 -15.32 -7.27 -9.06
N ARG A 203 -15.08 -7.66 -7.80
CA ARG A 203 -13.75 -7.85 -7.22
C ARG A 203 -13.42 -9.33 -7.00
N LEU A 204 -14.40 -10.22 -7.04
CA LEU A 204 -14.19 -11.65 -6.87
C LEU A 204 -13.41 -12.23 -8.05
N PHE A 205 -12.46 -13.11 -7.74
CA PHE A 205 -11.57 -13.76 -8.70
C PHE A 205 -10.92 -12.78 -9.69
N THR A 206 -10.61 -11.56 -9.26
CA THR A 206 -9.94 -10.59 -10.13
C THR A 206 -8.44 -10.62 -9.93
N SER A 207 -7.66 -10.57 -11.01
CA SER A 207 -6.21 -10.42 -10.91
C SER A 207 -5.83 -9.10 -10.23
N ILE A 208 -4.61 -9.08 -9.69
CA ILE A 208 -4.03 -7.88 -9.04
C ILE A 208 -3.08 -7.14 -9.98
N SER A 209 -2.42 -7.86 -10.89
CA SER A 209 -1.47 -7.27 -11.86
C SER A 209 -1.63 -7.93 -13.23
N GLY A 210 -1.60 -7.13 -14.29
CA GLY A 210 -1.47 -7.58 -15.68
C GLY A 210 -1.54 -6.41 -16.66
N ASP A 211 -0.79 -6.47 -17.75
CA ASP A 211 -0.89 -5.45 -18.81
C ASP A 211 -2.33 -5.39 -19.33
N GLY A 212 -2.99 -4.23 -19.19
CA GLY A 212 -4.41 -4.05 -19.52
C GLY A 212 -5.39 -4.11 -18.35
N GLY A 213 -4.92 -4.27 -17.10
CA GLY A 213 -5.71 -4.14 -15.88
C GLY A 213 -6.31 -5.44 -15.35
N PRO A 214 -7.18 -5.37 -14.32
CA PRO A 214 -7.66 -6.55 -13.61
C PRO A 214 -8.59 -7.41 -14.49
N ILE A 215 -8.21 -8.67 -14.68
CA ILE A 215 -8.98 -9.67 -15.42
C ILE A 215 -9.89 -10.41 -14.43
N ASN A 216 -11.16 -10.57 -14.77
CA ASN A 216 -12.10 -11.38 -13.98
C ASN A 216 -12.00 -12.86 -14.37
N LEU A 217 -11.53 -13.68 -13.43
CA LEU A 217 -11.29 -15.11 -13.58
C LEU A 217 -12.45 -15.97 -13.08
N ILE A 218 -13.57 -15.37 -12.66
CA ILE A 218 -14.69 -16.12 -12.05
C ILE A 218 -15.27 -17.17 -13.00
N MET A 219 -15.38 -16.85 -14.30
CA MET A 219 -15.88 -17.79 -15.30
C MET A 219 -14.91 -18.96 -15.48
N GLY A 220 -13.60 -18.69 -15.54
CA GLY A 220 -12.58 -19.73 -15.60
C GLY A 220 -12.62 -20.64 -14.37
N ALA A 221 -12.79 -20.08 -13.18
CA ALA A 221 -12.93 -20.85 -11.95
C ALA A 221 -14.19 -21.75 -11.95
N ILE A 222 -15.33 -21.22 -12.42
CA ILE A 222 -16.56 -22.00 -12.58
C ILE A 222 -16.37 -23.13 -13.58
N THR A 223 -15.74 -22.87 -14.73
CA THR A 223 -15.46 -23.89 -15.75
C THR A 223 -14.60 -25.03 -15.17
N ILE A 224 -13.55 -24.72 -14.42
CA ILE A 224 -12.69 -25.72 -13.77
C ILE A 224 -13.50 -26.56 -12.76
N LEU A 225 -14.35 -25.92 -11.95
CA LEU A 225 -15.20 -26.63 -10.98
C LEU A 225 -16.20 -27.55 -11.67
N ILE A 226 -16.80 -27.13 -12.78
CA ILE A 226 -17.71 -27.96 -13.59
C ILE A 226 -16.97 -29.17 -14.16
N ILE A 227 -15.78 -28.96 -14.74
CA ILE A 227 -14.95 -30.06 -15.28
C ILE A 227 -14.59 -31.04 -14.17
N PHE A 228 -14.12 -30.54 -13.02
CA PHE A 228 -13.78 -31.38 -11.87
C PHE A 228 -14.98 -32.19 -11.39
N TRP A 229 -16.16 -31.56 -11.29
CA TRP A 229 -17.40 -32.22 -10.91
C TRP A 229 -17.80 -33.33 -11.90
N LEU A 230 -17.73 -33.07 -13.21
CA LEU A 230 -18.01 -34.06 -14.25
C LEU A 230 -17.02 -35.24 -14.19
N LEU A 231 -15.71 -34.96 -14.07
CA LEU A 231 -14.68 -35.99 -13.91
C LEU A 231 -14.90 -36.82 -12.64
N SER A 232 -15.38 -36.21 -11.55
CA SER A 232 -15.70 -36.95 -10.33
C SER A 232 -16.88 -37.92 -10.52
N ILE A 233 -17.87 -37.56 -11.33
CA ILE A 233 -19.01 -38.43 -11.66
C ILE A 233 -18.54 -39.61 -12.50
N ASP A 234 -17.74 -39.35 -13.53
CA ASP A 234 -17.18 -40.39 -14.39
C ASP A 234 -16.26 -41.34 -13.61
N TYR A 235 -15.41 -40.81 -12.74
CA TYR A 235 -14.58 -41.61 -11.85
C TYR A 235 -15.41 -42.52 -10.94
N ASN A 236 -16.47 -41.98 -10.33
CA ASN A 236 -17.38 -42.75 -9.49
C ASN A 236 -18.10 -43.86 -10.27
N ASN A 237 -18.51 -43.58 -11.51
CA ASN A 237 -19.14 -44.56 -12.40
C ASN A 237 -18.15 -45.66 -12.83
N TYR A 238 -16.92 -45.28 -13.19
CA TYR A 238 -15.84 -46.22 -13.48
C TYR A 238 -15.53 -47.13 -12.29
N GLN A 239 -15.40 -46.58 -11.09
CA GLN A 239 -15.17 -47.35 -9.86
C GLN A 239 -16.31 -48.35 -9.59
N LYS A 240 -17.57 -47.94 -9.81
CA LYS A 240 -18.74 -48.84 -9.69
C LYS A 240 -18.71 -49.97 -10.72
N TRP A 241 -18.37 -49.66 -11.98
CA TRP A 241 -18.23 -50.66 -13.04
C TRP A 241 -17.10 -51.65 -12.76
N TRP A 242 -15.90 -51.17 -12.42
CA TRP A 242 -14.73 -52.00 -12.12
C TRP A 242 -14.94 -52.95 -10.93
N ARG A 243 -15.69 -52.50 -9.91
CA ARG A 243 -16.10 -53.35 -8.79
C ARG A 243 -17.08 -54.45 -9.19
N LYS A 244 -17.92 -54.23 -10.21
CA LYS A 244 -18.85 -55.24 -10.74
C LYS A 244 -18.14 -56.28 -11.61
N THR A 245 -17.13 -55.89 -12.38
CA THR A 245 -16.37 -56.80 -13.26
C THR A 245 -15.35 -57.68 -12.53
N LYS A 246 -15.08 -57.39 -11.24
CA LYS A 246 -14.20 -58.20 -10.37
C LYS A 246 -14.95 -59.25 -9.53
N LYS A 247 -16.29 -59.29 -9.60
CA LYS A 247 -17.11 -60.36 -9.04
C LYS A 247 -17.47 -61.33 -10.15
#